data_AF-A0A0B1RSG2-F1
#
_entry.id   AF-A0A0B1RSG2-F1
#
_cell.length_a   1.000
_cell.length_b   1.000
_cell.length_c   1.000
_cell.angle_alpha   90.00
_cell.angle_beta   90.00
_cell.angle_gamma   90.00
#
_symmetry.space_group_name_H-M   'P 1'
#
loop_
_entity.id
_entity.type
_entity.pdbx_description
1 polymer ?
#
loop_
_entity_poly.entity_id
_entity_poly.type
_entity_poly.pdbx_seq_one_letter_code
_entity_poly.pdbx_strand_id
1 'polypeptide(L)'
;MEVCSNWFGDVVNKSSQRKRVLVFQCTADRKPTTLLPHLTGHAFDFALFCPTALKVCLDIKSDLTNFNQSAEEQRNRSHLCASTWKEIGTGEIFVFDCITSTVEWVQKLSETEELDVLITGSLHLVGGVLSLIEPSVD
;
A
#
# COMPACT_ATOMS: atom_id res chain seq x y z
N MET A 1 -13.26 1.99 5.78
CA MET A 1 -12.36 0.85 5.46
C MET A 1 -13.18 -0.39 5.16
N GLU A 2 -14.19 -0.70 5.97
CA GLU A 2 -15.15 -1.80 5.73
C GLU A 2 -15.75 -1.82 4.30
N VAL A 3 -16.26 -0.70 3.79
CA VAL A 3 -16.81 -0.64 2.42
C VAL A 3 -15.78 -1.01 1.34
N CYS A 4 -14.52 -0.56 1.51
CA CYS A 4 -13.41 -0.91 0.62
C CYS A 4 -13.12 -2.42 0.67
N SER A 5 -13.12 -2.98 1.88
CA SER A 5 -12.93 -4.42 2.12
C SER A 5 -14.02 -5.25 1.43
N ASN A 6 -15.29 -4.89 1.61
CA ASN A 6 -16.41 -5.60 1.00
C ASN A 6 -16.33 -5.55 -0.53
N TRP A 7 -16.08 -4.36 -1.10
CA TRP A 7 -15.89 -4.21 -2.54
C TRP A 7 -14.76 -5.08 -3.08
N PHE A 8 -13.61 -5.12 -2.41
CA PHE A 8 -12.49 -5.96 -2.84
C PHE A 8 -12.88 -7.44 -2.83
N GLY A 9 -13.55 -7.90 -1.77
CA GLY A 9 -14.07 -9.26 -1.67
C GLY A 9 -15.00 -9.64 -2.82
N ASP A 10 -15.93 -8.76 -3.18
CA ASP A 10 -16.88 -8.98 -4.28
C ASP A 10 -16.20 -9.07 -5.66
N VAL A 11 -15.07 -8.37 -5.83
CA VAL A 11 -14.29 -8.40 -7.07
C VAL A 11 -13.43 -9.66 -7.15
N VAL A 12 -12.69 -10.00 -6.08
CA VAL A 12 -11.71 -11.11 -6.10
C VAL A 12 -12.34 -12.48 -5.95
N ASN A 13 -13.53 -12.61 -5.35
CA ASN A 13 -14.21 -13.91 -5.22
C ASN A 13 -14.68 -14.50 -6.57
N LYS A 14 -14.52 -13.76 -7.67
CA LYS A 14 -14.83 -14.22 -9.03
C LYS A 14 -13.70 -15.00 -9.68
N SER A 15 -12.48 -14.95 -9.13
CA SER A 15 -11.30 -15.64 -9.69
C SER A 15 -10.46 -16.27 -8.57
N SER A 16 -10.29 -17.60 -8.61
CA SER A 16 -9.67 -18.35 -7.51
C SER A 16 -8.18 -18.63 -7.67
N GLN A 17 -7.54 -18.19 -8.76
CA GLN A 17 -6.14 -18.52 -9.07
C GLN A 17 -5.17 -17.34 -8.95
N ARG A 18 -5.64 -16.13 -8.64
CA ARG A 18 -4.83 -14.92 -8.60
C ARG A 18 -4.22 -14.71 -7.22
N LYS A 19 -2.96 -14.28 -7.18
CA LYS A 19 -2.24 -13.89 -5.96
C LYS A 19 -2.73 -12.54 -5.48
N ARG A 20 -2.94 -12.40 -4.17
CA ARG A 20 -3.51 -11.19 -3.56
C ARG A 20 -2.42 -10.35 -2.91
N VAL A 21 -2.32 -9.11 -3.34
CA VAL A 21 -1.33 -8.14 -2.85
C VAL A 21 -2.03 -6.97 -2.17
N LEU A 22 -1.69 -6.69 -0.92
CA LEU A 22 -2.08 -5.48 -0.22
C LEU A 22 -0.97 -4.45 -0.33
N VAL A 23 -1.29 -3.22 -0.73
CA VAL A 23 -0.42 -2.06 -0.61
C VAL A 23 -1.09 -1.05 0.30
N PHE A 24 -0.47 -0.76 1.45
CA PHE A 24 -1.12 0.02 2.50
C PHE A 24 -0.21 1.08 3.10
N GLN A 25 -0.81 2.26 3.33
CA GLN A 25 -0.23 3.29 4.18
C GLN A 25 -1.30 3.98 5.00
N CYS A 26 -1.02 4.25 6.27
CA CYS A 26 -1.90 5.02 7.14
C CYS A 26 -1.27 6.38 7.47
N THR A 27 -1.95 7.49 7.21
CA THR A 27 -1.43 8.84 7.51
C THR A 27 -2.23 9.54 8.61
N ALA A 28 -1.61 10.56 9.23
CA ALA A 28 -2.17 11.40 10.30
C ALA A 28 -2.62 10.59 11.54
N ASP A 29 -3.80 10.90 12.09
CA ASP A 29 -4.28 10.41 13.39
C ASP A 29 -4.92 9.02 13.31
N ARG A 30 -5.02 8.47 12.09
CA ARG A 30 -5.61 7.17 11.84
C ARG A 30 -4.69 6.07 12.37
N LYS A 31 -5.28 5.08 13.05
CA LYS A 31 -4.54 3.99 13.70
C LYS A 31 -4.57 2.75 12.80
N PRO A 32 -3.40 2.14 12.47
CA PRO A 32 -3.36 0.88 11.74
C PRO A 32 -4.20 -0.21 12.40
N THR A 33 -4.21 -0.24 13.74
CA THR A 33 -5.00 -1.18 14.56
C THR A 33 -6.51 -1.05 14.38
N THR A 34 -7.00 0.05 13.83
CA THR A 34 -8.44 0.22 13.52
C THR A 34 -8.77 -0.06 12.06
N LEU A 35 -7.79 0.09 11.15
CA LEU A 35 -8.02 -0.02 9.71
C LEU A 35 -7.70 -1.41 9.18
N LEU A 36 -6.56 -1.95 9.56
CA LEU A 36 -6.05 -3.24 9.07
C LEU A 36 -6.95 -4.44 9.43
N PRO A 37 -7.63 -4.50 10.60
CA PRO A 37 -8.51 -5.63 10.90
C PRO A 37 -9.64 -5.85 9.88
N HIS A 38 -10.08 -4.80 9.19
CA HIS A 38 -11.09 -4.95 8.14
C HIS A 38 -10.58 -5.70 6.91
N LEU A 39 -9.26 -5.80 6.71
CA LEU A 39 -8.64 -6.37 5.51
C LEU A 39 -8.18 -7.82 5.71
N THR A 40 -8.20 -8.35 6.93
CA THR A 40 -7.68 -9.70 7.24
C THR A 40 -8.51 -10.83 6.60
N GLY A 41 -9.77 -10.57 6.26
CA GLY A 41 -10.67 -11.54 5.62
C GLY A 41 -10.30 -11.92 4.18
N HIS A 42 -9.32 -11.28 3.56
CA HIS A 42 -9.00 -11.46 2.15
C HIS A 42 -7.82 -12.37 1.85
N ALA A 43 -7.18 -12.95 2.88
CA ALA A 43 -6.06 -13.89 2.71
C ALA A 43 -4.99 -13.39 1.72
N PHE A 44 -4.39 -12.25 2.01
CA PHE A 44 -3.30 -11.71 1.18
C PHE A 44 -2.09 -12.63 1.22
N ASP A 45 -1.49 -12.88 0.04
CA ASP A 45 -0.20 -13.57 -0.11
C ASP A 45 0.96 -12.62 0.22
N PHE A 46 0.78 -11.33 -0.07
CA PHE A 46 1.79 -10.29 0.12
C PHE A 46 1.18 -9.02 0.71
N ALA A 47 1.86 -8.43 1.69
CA ALA A 47 1.48 -7.16 2.31
C ALA A 47 2.65 -6.18 2.26
N LEU A 48 2.51 -5.17 1.40
CA LEU A 48 3.49 -4.14 1.12
C LEU A 48 3.13 -2.84 1.84
N PHE A 49 4.08 -2.27 2.54
CA PHE A 49 3.92 -1.02 3.28
C PHE A 49 4.95 0.00 2.80
N CYS A 50 4.51 1.22 2.45
CA CYS A 50 5.42 2.25 1.96
C CYS A 50 4.91 3.66 2.32
N PRO A 51 5.81 4.65 2.46
CA PRO A 51 5.40 6.02 2.72
C PRO A 51 4.70 6.61 1.48
N THR A 52 4.11 7.81 1.65
CA THR A 52 3.46 8.51 0.52
C THR A 52 4.44 9.22 -0.42
N ALA A 53 5.75 9.09 -0.18
CA ALA A 53 6.79 9.64 -1.04
C ALA A 53 6.85 8.86 -2.36
N LEU A 54 6.78 9.58 -3.48
CA LEU A 54 6.81 8.96 -4.81
C LEU A 54 8.16 8.27 -5.08
N LYS A 55 9.26 8.99 -4.85
CA LYS A 55 10.65 8.52 -5.01
C LYS A 55 11.42 8.69 -3.71
N VAL A 56 12.54 7.98 -3.58
CA VAL A 56 13.50 8.22 -2.49
C VAL A 56 14.19 9.56 -2.76
N CYS A 57 13.74 10.62 -2.09
CA CYS A 57 14.44 11.90 -2.14
C CYS A 57 15.69 11.81 -1.26
N LEU A 58 16.87 11.76 -1.88
CA LEU A 58 18.15 12.03 -1.20
C LEU A 58 18.35 13.53 -0.93
N ASP A 59 17.53 14.38 -1.55
CA ASP A 59 17.66 15.83 -1.47
C ASP A 59 16.58 16.48 -0.60
N ILE A 60 17.09 17.28 0.32
CA ILE A 60 16.38 18.19 1.21
C ILE A 60 15.66 19.20 0.32
N LYS A 61 14.34 19.03 0.12
CA LYS A 61 13.36 19.88 -0.62
C LYS A 61 12.81 19.19 -1.88
N SER A 62 11.75 18.41 -1.71
CA SER A 62 10.74 18.28 -2.77
C SER A 62 9.42 18.82 -2.24
N ASP A 63 8.91 19.87 -2.89
CA ASP A 63 7.70 20.60 -2.49
C ASP A 63 6.40 19.79 -2.73
N LEU A 64 6.53 18.52 -3.10
CA LEU A 64 5.44 17.54 -3.23
C LEU A 64 5.29 16.67 -1.96
N THR A 65 6.16 16.85 -0.95
CA THR A 65 5.98 16.18 0.34
C THR A 65 4.90 16.89 1.15
N ASN A 66 3.95 16.10 1.63
CA ASN A 66 2.94 16.49 2.60
C ASN A 66 3.58 17.34 3.74
N PHE A 67 3.31 18.65 3.77
CA PHE A 67 3.88 19.62 4.71
C PHE A 67 3.62 19.30 6.19
N ASN A 68 2.82 18.28 6.49
CA ASN A 68 2.40 17.92 7.84
C ASN A 68 3.27 16.85 8.53
N GLN A 69 4.10 16.06 7.81
CA GLN A 69 4.87 14.95 8.44
C GLN A 69 6.23 14.73 7.76
N SER A 70 7.29 14.59 8.56
CA SER A 70 8.65 14.35 8.07
C SER A 70 8.80 13.00 7.34
N ALA A 71 9.82 12.87 6.50
CA ALA A 71 10.11 11.60 5.80
C ALA A 71 10.35 10.44 6.79
N GLU A 72 11.02 10.71 7.90
CA GLU A 72 11.26 9.74 8.98
C GLU A 72 9.95 9.31 9.64
N GLU A 73 9.03 10.24 9.91
CA GLU A 73 7.74 9.92 10.52
C GLU A 73 6.89 9.05 9.60
N GLN A 74 6.89 9.33 8.30
CA GLN A 74 6.20 8.50 7.31
C GLN A 74 6.80 7.09 7.24
N ARG A 75 8.13 6.96 7.31
CA ARG A 75 8.83 5.67 7.34
C ARG A 75 8.48 4.88 8.59
N ASN A 76 8.55 5.50 9.76
CA ASN A 76 8.18 4.90 11.03
C ASN A 76 6.73 4.42 11.01
N ARG A 77 5.85 5.18 10.34
CA ARG A 77 4.46 4.80 10.15
C ARG A 77 4.29 3.57 9.26
N SER A 78 5.04 3.45 8.17
CA SER A 78 5.03 2.25 7.32
C SER A 78 5.47 1.01 8.11
N HIS A 79 6.53 1.14 8.92
CA HIS A 79 6.97 0.06 9.82
C HIS A 79 5.92 -0.29 10.88
N LEU A 80 5.26 0.71 11.48
CA LEU A 80 4.18 0.46 12.43
C LEU A 80 3.00 -0.30 11.78
N CYS A 81 2.63 0.06 10.54
CA CYS A 81 1.61 -0.68 9.79
C CYS A 81 2.04 -2.13 9.56
N ALA A 82 3.29 -2.36 9.16
CA ALA A 82 3.85 -3.69 8.96
C ALA A 82 3.86 -4.52 10.25
N SER A 83 4.31 -3.95 11.37
CA SER A 83 4.27 -4.61 12.68
C SER A 83 2.84 -4.94 13.12
N THR A 84 1.90 -4.03 12.87
CA THR A 84 0.48 -4.28 13.17
C THR A 84 -0.07 -5.42 12.32
N TRP A 85 0.24 -5.44 11.01
CA TRP A 85 -0.19 -6.49 10.11
C TRP A 85 0.41 -7.84 10.46
N LYS A 86 1.67 -7.88 10.92
CA LYS A 86 2.32 -9.13 11.35
C LYS A 86 1.56 -9.89 12.43
N GLU A 87 0.85 -9.18 13.29
CA GLU A 87 0.08 -9.77 14.39
C GLU A 87 -1.31 -10.30 13.97
N ILE A 88 -1.90 -9.75 12.90
CA ILE A 88 -3.32 -9.98 12.57
C ILE A 88 -3.58 -10.49 11.14
N GLY A 89 -2.60 -10.31 10.26
CA GLY A 89 -2.73 -10.53 8.82
C GLY A 89 -2.08 -11.82 8.35
N THR A 90 -2.14 -12.02 7.04
CA THR A 90 -1.50 -13.15 6.34
C THR A 90 -0.49 -12.64 5.32
N GLY A 91 0.31 -13.56 4.80
CA GLY A 91 1.22 -13.30 3.70
C GLY A 91 2.60 -12.79 4.13
N GLU A 92 3.49 -12.69 3.16
CA GLU A 92 4.83 -12.12 3.35
C GLU A 92 4.76 -10.60 3.43
N ILE A 93 5.53 -10.03 4.35
CA ILE A 93 5.50 -8.61 4.66
C ILE A 93 6.73 -7.92 4.10
N PHE A 94 6.52 -6.88 3.30
CA PHE A 94 7.60 -6.04 2.76
C PHE A 94 7.37 -4.58 3.13
N VAL A 95 8.47 -3.87 3.43
CA VAL A 95 8.45 -2.43 3.68
C VAL A 95 9.38 -1.76 2.68
N PHE A 96 8.86 -0.77 1.96
CA PHE A 96 9.59 -0.02 0.95
C PHE A 96 9.76 1.44 1.36
N ASP A 97 10.77 2.09 0.78
CA ASP A 97 11.10 3.49 1.05
C ASP A 97 10.27 4.49 0.25
N CYS A 98 9.56 4.04 -0.79
CA CYS A 98 8.74 4.90 -1.65
C CYS A 98 7.71 4.11 -2.45
N ILE A 99 6.80 4.84 -3.11
CA ILE A 99 5.77 4.27 -3.97
C ILE A 99 6.41 3.62 -5.20
N THR A 100 7.40 4.25 -5.85
CA THR A 100 8.04 3.71 -7.06
C THR A 100 8.60 2.31 -6.84
N SER A 101 9.40 2.08 -5.80
CA SER A 101 9.97 0.75 -5.53
C SER A 101 8.92 -0.30 -5.16
N THR A 102 7.81 0.14 -4.56
CA THR A 102 6.66 -0.74 -4.29
C THR A 102 5.99 -1.18 -5.60
N VAL A 103 5.76 -0.24 -6.52
CA VAL A 103 5.15 -0.52 -7.83
C VAL A 103 6.06 -1.40 -8.68
N GLU A 104 7.37 -1.11 -8.71
CA GLU A 104 8.37 -1.94 -9.42
C GLU A 104 8.35 -3.39 -8.93
N TRP A 105 8.22 -3.61 -7.61
CA TRP A 105 8.11 -4.95 -7.05
C TRP A 105 6.83 -5.66 -7.52
N VAL A 106 5.68 -4.98 -7.50
CA VAL A 106 4.41 -5.54 -7.96
C VAL A 106 4.45 -5.86 -9.46
N GLN A 107 5.02 -4.96 -10.27
CA GLN A 107 5.19 -5.16 -11.71
C GLN A 107 6.06 -6.37 -12.00
N LYS A 108 7.18 -6.52 -11.29
CA LYS A 108 8.05 -7.70 -11.43
C LYS A 108 7.33 -9.00 -11.07
N LEU A 109 6.53 -9.01 -10.00
CA LEU A 109 5.75 -10.18 -9.63
C LEU A 109 4.69 -10.53 -10.70
N SER A 110 4.12 -9.52 -11.35
CA SER A 110 3.11 -9.71 -12.40
C SER A 110 3.66 -10.34 -13.70
N GLU A 111 4.98 -10.45 -13.85
CA GLU A 111 5.60 -11.15 -14.98
C GLU A 111 5.38 -12.67 -14.92
N THR A 112 5.19 -13.22 -13.71
CA THR A 112 5.06 -14.67 -13.48
C THR A 112 3.73 -15.08 -12.85
N GLU A 113 3.04 -14.15 -12.20
CA GLU A 113 1.81 -14.42 -11.44
C GLU A 113 0.67 -13.52 -11.91
N GLU A 114 -0.55 -14.06 -11.90
CA GLU A 114 -1.75 -13.22 -12.03
C GLU A 114 -2.11 -12.58 -10.70
N LEU A 115 -2.23 -11.25 -10.65
CA LEU A 115 -2.38 -10.50 -9.39
C LEU A 115 -3.74 -9.83 -9.24
N ASP A 116 -4.25 -9.83 -8.01
CA ASP A 116 -5.28 -8.92 -7.51
C ASP A 116 -4.62 -7.98 -6.48
N VAL A 117 -4.48 -6.71 -6.84
CA VAL A 117 -3.73 -5.72 -6.03
C VAL A 117 -4.71 -4.72 -5.41
N LEU A 118 -4.74 -4.64 -4.08
CA LEU A 118 -5.50 -3.64 -3.34
C LEU A 118 -4.56 -2.55 -2.83
N ILE A 119 -4.67 -1.34 -3.38
CA ILE A 119 -3.96 -0.15 -2.88
C ILE A 119 -4.92 0.67 -2.03
N THR A 120 -4.63 0.87 -0.75
CA THR A 120 -5.56 1.57 0.15
C THR A 120 -4.88 2.22 1.37
N GLY A 121 -5.68 2.78 2.26
CA GLY A 121 -5.23 3.42 3.51
C GLY A 121 -4.88 4.91 3.37
N SER A 122 -4.36 5.35 2.23
CA SER A 122 -4.00 6.76 2.01
C SER A 122 -4.34 7.22 0.60
N LEU A 123 -5.04 8.36 0.48
CA LEU A 123 -5.34 8.95 -0.83
C LEU A 123 -4.08 9.37 -1.57
N HIS A 124 -3.04 9.85 -0.87
CA HIS A 124 -1.76 10.19 -1.47
C HIS A 124 -1.02 8.95 -2.00
N LEU A 125 -1.16 7.80 -1.33
CA LEU A 125 -0.62 6.55 -1.83
C LEU A 125 -1.35 6.14 -3.12
N VAL A 126 -2.70 6.14 -3.09
CA VAL A 126 -3.52 5.80 -4.26
C VAL A 126 -3.19 6.73 -5.43
N GLY A 127 -3.18 8.04 -5.22
CA GLY A 127 -2.84 9.02 -6.25
C GLY A 127 -1.40 8.89 -6.76
N GLY A 128 -0.45 8.62 -5.87
CA GLY A 128 0.95 8.39 -6.25
C GLY A 128 1.11 7.15 -7.12
N VAL A 129 0.42 6.04 -6.80
CA VAL A 129 0.44 4.85 -7.66
C VAL A 129 -0.23 5.13 -9.00
N LEU A 130 -1.41 5.77 -9.00
CA LEU A 130 -2.11 6.17 -10.24
C LEU A 130 -1.20 6.99 -11.16
N SER A 131 -0.44 7.94 -10.63
CA SER A 131 0.50 8.75 -11.42
C SER A 131 1.62 7.96 -12.10
N LEU A 132 1.93 6.75 -11.61
CA LEU A 132 2.96 5.88 -12.19
C LEU A 132 2.38 4.93 -13.24
N ILE A 133 1.14 4.46 -13.04
CA ILE A 133 0.51 3.48 -13.94
C ILE A 133 -0.33 4.13 -15.04
N GLU A 134 -0.79 5.36 -14.82
CA GLU A 134 -1.60 6.13 -15.76
C GLU A 134 -1.07 7.57 -15.85
N PRO A 135 0.05 7.80 -16.58
CA PRO A 135 0.71 9.10 -16.65
C PRO A 135 -0.06 10.16 -17.47
N SER A 136 -1.22 9.83 -18.04
CA SER A 136 -2.01 10.70 -18.92
C SER A 136 -3.42 10.92 -18.39
N VAL A 137 -3.60 11.96 -17.59
CA VAL A 137 -4.90 12.63 -17.44
C VAL A 137 -4.65 14.10 -17.79
N ASP A 138 -4.71 14.40 -19.09
CA ASP A 138 -4.91 15.76 -19.61
C ASP A 138 -6.40 16.13 -19.55
#